data_AF-A0A850JCB5-F1
#
_entry.id   AF-A0A850JCB5-F1
#
_cell.length_a   1.000
_cell.length_b   1.000
_cell.length_c   1.000
_cell.angle_alpha   90.00
_cell.angle_beta   90.00
_cell.angle_gamma   90.00
#
_symmetry.space_group_name_H-M   'P 1'
#
loop_
_entity.id
_entity.type
_entity.pdbx_description
1 polymer ?
#
loop_
_entity_poly.entity_id
_entity_poly.type
_entity_poly.pdbx_seq_one_letter_code
_entity_poly.pdbx_strand_id
1 'polypeptide(L)' 'MATRRDAEKAGDVESMRKAGDLHAEVRRPVEALRWYERAGKLGDVESMRKAGDLHAEAGRRSEALRWYERAGR' A
#
# COMPACT_ATOMS: atom_id res chain seq x y z
N MET A 1 -4.19 -25.04 -8.88
CA MET A 1 -5.30 -24.29 -9.52
C MET A 1 -5.58 -23.07 -8.66
N ALA A 2 -5.22 -21.87 -9.14
CA ALA A 2 -5.62 -20.63 -8.49
C ALA A 2 -7.15 -20.50 -8.62
N THR A 3 -7.85 -20.40 -7.51
CA THR A 3 -9.31 -20.36 -7.52
C THR A 3 -9.78 -18.97 -7.91
N ARG A 4 -10.99 -18.84 -8.48
CA ARG A 4 -11.59 -17.55 -8.86
C ARG A 4 -11.49 -16.47 -7.76
N ARG A 5 -11.51 -16.89 -6.50
CA ARG A 5 -11.34 -16.02 -5.31
C ARG A 5 -9.95 -15.40 -5.20
N ASP A 6 -8.90 -16.09 -5.63
CA ASP A 6 -7.53 -15.56 -5.59
C ASP A 6 -7.34 -14.46 -6.64
N ALA A 7 -7.96 -14.61 -7.81
CA ALA A 7 -7.99 -13.58 -8.85
C ALA A 7 -8.82 -12.35 -8.44
N GLU A 8 -9.99 -12.56 -7.80
CA GLU A 8 -10.81 -11.45 -7.26
C GLU A 8 -10.04 -10.65 -6.20
N LYS A 9 -9.36 -11.33 -5.26
CA LYS A 9 -8.50 -10.66 -4.27
C LYS A 9 -7.34 -9.90 -4.91
N ALA A 10 -6.68 -10.48 -5.91
CA ALA A 10 -5.59 -9.79 -6.61
C ALA A 10 -6.10 -8.54 -7.34
N GLY A 11 -7.27 -8.62 -7.98
CA GLY A 11 -7.94 -7.48 -8.61
C GLY A 11 -8.35 -6.39 -7.61
N ASP A 12 -8.82 -6.78 -6.43
CA ASP A 12 -9.14 -5.85 -5.34
C ASP A 12 -7.88 -5.17 -4.80
N VAL A 13 -6.79 -5.91 -4.63
CA VAL A 13 -5.49 -5.38 -4.17
C VAL A 13 -4.92 -4.37 -5.16
N GLU A 14 -4.92 -4.70 -6.46
CA GLU A 14 -4.45 -3.80 -7.51
C GLU A 14 -5.31 -2.52 -7.57
N SER A 15 -6.64 -2.67 -7.41
CA SER A 15 -7.57 -1.54 -7.38
C SER A 15 -7.31 -0.63 -6.18
N MET A 16 -7.03 -1.20 -5.00
CA MET A 16 -6.65 -0.44 -3.81
C MET A 16 -5.34 0.31 -4.02
N ARG A 17 -4.32 -0.31 -4.63
CA ARG A 17 -3.06 0.37 -4.96
C ARG A 17 -3.30 1.56 -5.89
N LYS A 18 -4.06 1.37 -6.97
CA LYS A 18 -4.42 2.44 -7.92
C LYS A 18 -5.21 3.57 -7.25
N ALA A 19 -6.12 3.26 -6.33
CA ALA A 19 -6.81 4.29 -5.55
C ALA A 19 -5.81 5.10 -4.70
N GLY A 20 -4.83 4.44 -4.09
CA GLY A 20 -3.72 5.10 -3.40
C GLY A 20 -2.93 6.03 -4.32
N ASP A 21 -2.59 5.57 -5.53
CA ASP A 21 -1.86 6.33 -6.55
C ASP A 21 -2.61 7.62 -6.92
N LEU A 22 -3.91 7.50 -7.24
CA LEU A 22 -4.76 8.64 -7.59
C LEU A 22 -4.84 9.67 -6.45
N HIS A 23 -4.95 9.21 -5.21
CA HIS A 23 -4.97 10.10 -4.05
C HIS A 23 -3.61 10.80 -3.81
N ALA A 24 -2.50 10.11 -4.08
CA ALA A 24 -1.17 10.70 -3.98
C ALA A 24 -0.98 11.81 -5.03
N GLU A 25 -1.44 11.59 -6.26
CA GLU A 25 -1.38 12.58 -7.35
C GLU A 25 -2.14 13.87 -7.02
N VAL A 26 -3.31 13.76 -6.37
CA VAL A 26 -4.08 14.93 -5.92
C VAL A 26 -3.60 15.51 -4.58
N ARG A 27 -2.37 15.15 -4.15
CA ARG A 27 -1.73 15.61 -2.91
C ARG A 27 -2.57 15.36 -1.66
N ARG A 28 -3.24 14.20 -1.61
CA ARG A 28 -3.99 13.69 -0.45
C ARG A 28 -3.24 12.52 0.19
N PRO A 29 -2.11 12.78 0.89
CA PRO A 29 -1.23 11.73 1.40
C PRO A 29 -1.89 10.88 2.49
N VAL A 30 -2.87 11.41 3.22
CA VAL A 30 -3.57 10.67 4.29
C VAL A 30 -4.48 9.60 3.67
N GLU A 31 -5.21 9.95 2.63
CA GLU A 31 -6.09 9.04 1.89
C GLU A 31 -5.27 8.03 1.09
N ALA A 32 -4.20 8.48 0.43
CA ALA A 32 -3.26 7.60 -0.27
C ALA A 32 -2.69 6.54 0.67
N LEU A 33 -2.23 6.97 1.86
CA LEU A 33 -1.68 6.08 2.87
C LEU A 33 -2.71 5.02 3.29
N ARG A 34 -3.97 5.38 3.54
CA ARG A 34 -5.02 4.43 3.93
C ARG A 34 -5.22 3.31 2.89
N TRP A 35 -5.14 3.66 1.61
CA TRP A 35 -5.28 2.68 0.52
C TRP A 35 -4.05 1.78 0.41
N TYR A 36 -2.84 2.35 0.48
CA TYR A 36 -1.60 1.59 0.48
C TYR A 36 -1.49 0.65 1.68
N GLU A 37 -1.89 1.07 2.88
CA GLU A 37 -1.90 0.21 4.06
C GLU A 37 -2.87 -0.98 3.90
N ARG A 38 -4.02 -0.78 3.24
CA ARG A 38 -4.97 -1.88 2.97
C ARG A 38 -4.39 -2.88 1.98
N ALA A 39 -3.86 -2.41 0.86
CA ALA A 39 -3.21 -3.27 -0.13
C ALA A 39 -1.98 -3.99 0.46
N GLY A 40 -1.16 -3.28 1.24
CA GLY A 40 -0.02 -3.86 1.94
C GLY A 40 -0.42 -4.86 3.04
N LYS A 41 -1.59 -4.70 3.68
CA LYS A 41 -2.13 -5.73 4.59
C LYS A 41 -2.46 -7.04 3.86
N LEU A 42 -2.82 -6.96 2.59
CA LEU A 42 -3.15 -8.09 1.72
C LEU A 42 -1.93 -8.69 1.00
N GLY A 43 -0.73 -8.15 1.22
CA GLY A 43 0.52 -8.69 0.66
C GLY A 43 1.08 -7.90 -0.51
N ASP A 44 0.51 -6.75 -0.86
CA ASP A 44 1.04 -5.92 -1.95
C ASP A 44 2.32 -5.20 -1.53
N VAL A 45 3.46 -5.73 -1.96
CA VAL A 45 4.79 -5.21 -1.67
C VAL A 45 4.95 -3.76 -2.16
N GLU A 46 4.37 -3.43 -3.33
CA GLU A 46 4.46 -2.08 -3.88
C GLU A 46 3.76 -1.05 -3.00
N SER A 47 2.54 -1.35 -2.56
CA SER A 47 1.80 -0.51 -1.61
C SER A 47 2.48 -0.43 -0.24
N MET A 48 3.10 -1.51 0.26
CA MET A 48 3.88 -1.42 1.50
C MET A 48 5.03 -0.42 1.38
N ARG A 49 5.76 -0.44 0.24
CA ARG A 49 6.84 0.52 -0.02
C ARG A 49 6.30 1.95 -0.09
N LYS A 50 5.21 2.19 -0.82
CA LYS A 50 4.57 3.51 -0.92
C LYS A 50 4.02 4.02 0.43
N ALA A 51 3.48 3.13 1.26
CA ALA A 51 3.11 3.47 2.63
C ALA A 51 4.34 3.88 3.45
N GLY A 52 5.45 3.14 3.33
CA GLY A 52 6.73 3.50 3.93
C GLY A 52 7.21 4.90 3.53
N ASP A 53 7.17 5.20 2.24
CA ASP A 53 7.55 6.51 1.68
C ASP A 53 6.71 7.64 2.29
N LEU A 54 5.37 7.50 2.32
CA LEU A 54 4.48 8.50 2.92
C LEU A 54 4.67 8.66 4.43
N HIS A 55 5.01 7.59 5.14
CA HIS A 55 5.37 7.66 6.55
C HIS A 55 6.68 8.43 6.77
N ALA A 56 7.68 8.21 5.91
CA ALA A 56 8.95 8.90 5.97
C ALA A 56 8.79 10.40 5.67
N GLU A 57 8.02 10.75 4.64
CA GLU A 57 7.66 12.14 4.30
C GLU A 57 6.95 12.85 5.46
N ALA A 58 6.09 12.13 6.19
CA ALA A 58 5.41 12.66 7.35
C ALA A 58 6.26 12.66 8.64
N GLY A 59 7.56 12.37 8.55
CA GLY A 59 8.49 12.33 9.68
C GLY A 59 8.34 11.11 10.60
N ARG A 60 7.45 10.17 10.28
CA ARG A 60 7.18 8.94 11.04
C ARG A 60 8.13 7.82 10.61
N ARG A 61 9.43 8.01 10.90
CA ARG A 61 10.49 7.09 10.47
C ARG A 61 10.32 5.66 11.01
N SER A 62 9.84 5.51 12.24
CA SER A 62 9.59 4.20 12.84
C SER A 62 8.51 3.42 12.10
N GLU A 63 7.39 4.06 11.76
CA GLU A 63 6.35 3.47 10.91
C GLU A 63 6.88 3.14 9.52
N ALA A 64 7.67 4.03 8.91
CA ALA A 64 8.25 3.82 7.59
C ALA A 64 9.11 2.56 7.55
N LEU A 65 10.02 2.39 8.52
CA LEU A 65 10.88 1.22 8.63
C LEU A 65 10.07 -0.08 8.77
N ARG A 66 9.00 -0.07 9.58
CA ARG A 66 8.14 -1.26 9.72
C ARG A 66 7.49 -1.65 8.40
N TRP A 67 7.06 -0.68 7.60
CA TRP A 67 6.48 -0.93 6.29
C TRP A 67 7.52 -1.43 5.28
N TYR A 68 8.73 -0.87 5.27
CA TYR A 68 9.82 -1.37 4.43
C TYR A 68 10.28 -2.77 4.80
N GLU A 69 10.40 -3.07 6.10
CA GLU A 69 10.74 -4.41 6.57
C GLU A 69 9.71 -5.43 6.10
N ARG A 70 8.43 -5.08 6.21
CA ARG A 70 7.32 -5.91 5.75
C ARG A 70 7.31 -6.08 4.22
N ALA A 71 7.75 -5.08 3.47
CA ALA A 71 7.90 -5.15 2.01
C ALA A 71 9.09 -6.03 1.58
N GLY A 72 10.11 -6.18 2.43
CA GLY A 72 11.28 -7.02 2.17
C GLY A 72 11.19 -8.45 2.70
N ARG A 73 10.06 -8.83 3.31
CA ARG A 73 9.80 -10.14 3.91
C ARG A 73 9.01 -11.04 2.97
#